data_AF-A0A7C6LRJ8-F1
#
_entry.id   AF-A0A7C6LRJ8-F1
#
_cell.length_a   1.000
_cell.length_b   1.000
_cell.length_c   1.000
_cell.angle_alpha   90.00
_cell.angle_beta   90.00
_cell.angle_gamma   90.00
#
_symmetry.space_group_name_H-M   'P 1'
#
loop_
_entity.id
_entity.type
_entity.pdbx_description
1 polymer ?
#
loop_
_entity_poly.entity_id
_entity_poly.type
_entity_poly.pdbx_seq_one_letter_code
_entity_poly.pdbx_strand_id
1 'polypeptide(L)' 'MSTVLVTGATAGIGREFARQYAESGHDVVLVARDEERLAEVAHEIESRYAVRAEVLPADLVDR' A
#
# COMPACT_ATOMS: atom_id res chain seq x y z
N MET A 1 2.27 16.89 2.10
CA MET A 1 2.06 15.70 1.25
C MET A 1 3.40 15.02 1.03
N SER A 2 3.49 13.75 1.39
CA SER A 2 4.67 12.90 1.24
C SER A 2 4.23 11.52 0.78
N THR A 3 5.16 10.73 0.25
CA THR A 3 4.93 9.35 -0.15
C THR A 3 5.41 8.40 0.95
N VAL A 4 4.61 7.39 1.29
CA VAL A 4 4.91 6.40 2.33
C VAL A 4 5.07 5.02 1.73
N LEU A 5 6.23 4.40 1.93
CA LEU A 5 6.48 3.00 1.54
C LEU A 5 6.02 2.07 2.67
N VAL A 6 5.13 1.13 2.38
CA VAL A 6 4.60 0.17 3.34
C VAL A 6 4.92 -1.25 2.90
N THR A 7 5.69 -1.98 3.71
CA THR A 7 6.03 -3.40 3.47
C THR A 7 5.04 -4.32 4.17
N GLY A 8 4.69 -5.45 3.55
CA GLY A 8 3.62 -6.32 4.06
C GLY A 8 2.24 -5.66 3.96
N ALA A 9 2.03 -4.82 2.96
CA ALA A 9 0.85 -3.96 2.85
C ALA A 9 -0.49 -4.69 2.60
N THR A 10 -0.47 -5.99 2.35
CA THR A 10 -1.67 -6.77 1.98
C THR A 10 -2.43 -7.36 3.17
N ALA A 11 -1.88 -7.28 4.39
CA ALA A 11 -2.51 -7.86 5.58
C ALA A 11 -2.09 -7.18 6.89
N GLY A 12 -2.88 -7.42 7.94
CA GLY A 12 -2.54 -7.05 9.32
C GLY A 12 -2.19 -5.58 9.49
N ILE A 13 -1.14 -5.32 10.26
CA ILE A 13 -0.68 -3.98 10.63
C ILE A 13 -0.22 -3.17 9.40
N GLY A 14 0.43 -3.83 8.41
CA GLY A 14 0.88 -3.16 7.19
C GLY A 14 -0.29 -2.58 6.40
N ARG A 15 -1.35 -3.38 6.19
CA ARG A 15 -2.56 -2.89 5.53
C ARG A 15 -3.21 -1.73 6.28
N GLU A 16 -3.29 -1.83 7.60
CA GLU A 16 -3.89 -0.79 8.43
C GLU A 16 -3.07 0.51 8.41
N PHE A 17 -1.74 0.45 8.40
CA PHE A 17 -0.91 1.64 8.22
C PHE A 17 -1.11 2.26 6.84
N ALA A 18 -1.12 1.47 5.77
CA ALA A 18 -1.38 1.99 4.42
C ALA A 18 -2.71 2.75 4.37
N ARG A 19 -3.76 2.19 4.99
CA ARG A 19 -5.08 2.83 5.10
C ARG A 19 -5.03 4.14 5.88
N GLN A 20 -4.40 4.18 7.05
CA GLN A 20 -4.33 5.38 7.89
C GLN A 20 -3.50 6.51 7.26
N TYR A 21 -2.40 6.17 6.57
CA TYR A 21 -1.61 7.16 5.83
C TYR A 21 -2.38 7.73 4.63
N ALA A 22 -3.09 6.88 3.89
CA ALA A 22 -3.97 7.32 2.82
C ALA A 22 -5.11 8.23 3.32
N GLU A 23 -5.76 7.85 4.43
CA GLU A 23 -6.79 8.65 5.09
C GLU A 23 -6.26 10.03 5.54
N SER A 24 -4.97 10.08 5.91
CA SER A 24 -4.27 11.32 6.28
C SER A 24 -3.78 12.14 5.07
N GLY A 25 -4.06 11.69 3.83
CA GLY A 25 -3.73 12.41 2.60
C GLY A 25 -2.31 12.17 2.06
N HIS A 26 -1.68 11.04 2.40
CA HIS A 26 -0.39 10.64 1.85
C HIS A 26 -0.57 9.64 0.69
N ASP A 27 0.22 9.81 -0.37
CA ASP A 27 0.38 8.75 -1.37
C ASP A 27 1.10 7.56 -0.73
N VAL A 28 0.74 6.35 -1.13
CA VAL A 28 1.32 5.12 -0.57
C VAL A 28 1.94 4.27 -1.68
N VAL A 29 3.07 3.63 -1.36
CA VAL A 29 3.67 2.57 -2.16
C VAL A 29 3.53 1.27 -1.38
N LEU A 30 2.80 0.33 -1.95
CA LEU A 30 2.41 -0.92 -1.32
C LEU A 30 3.37 -2.03 -1.77
N VAL A 31 4.07 -2.65 -0.80
CA VAL A 31 5.04 -3.71 -1.07
C VAL A 31 4.61 -5.01 -0.41
N ALA A 32 4.51 -6.07 -1.19
CA ALA A 32 4.32 -7.45 -0.75
C ALA A 32 4.65 -8.41 -1.92
N ARG A 33 4.58 -9.71 -1.67
CA ARG A 33 4.88 -10.74 -2.68
C ARG A 33 3.72 -11.02 -3.65
N ASP A 34 2.49 -10.75 -3.21
CA ASP A 34 1.27 -11.11 -3.92
C ASP A 34 0.71 -9.87 -4.63
N GLU A 35 0.89 -9.80 -5.94
CA GLU A 35 0.48 -8.66 -6.78
C GLU A 35 -1.04 -8.48 -6.84
N GLU A 36 -1.81 -9.56 -6.91
CA GLU A 36 -3.27 -9.50 -6.94
C GLU A 36 -3.81 -8.88 -5.65
N ARG A 37 -3.30 -9.33 -4.50
CA ARG A 37 -3.69 -8.75 -3.22
C ARG A 37 -3.22 -7.32 -3.03
N LEU A 38 -2.10 -6.93 -3.64
CA LEU A 38 -1.65 -5.53 -3.65
C LEU A 38 -2.60 -4.66 -4.47
N ALA A 39 -3.01 -5.12 -5.65
CA ALA A 39 -3.95 -4.42 -6.52
C ALA A 39 -5.32 -4.24 -5.85
N GLU A 40 -5.80 -5.24 -5.11
CA GLU A 40 -7.03 -5.13 -4.30
C GLU A 40 -6.93 -4.02 -3.26
N VAL A 41 -5.81 -3.96 -2.52
CA VAL A 41 -5.59 -2.92 -1.50
C VAL A 41 -5.41 -1.53 -2.13
N ALA A 42 -4.70 -1.44 -3.25
CA ALA A 42 -4.55 -0.19 -3.99
C ALA A 42 -5.91 0.34 -4.44
N HIS A 43 -6.74 -0.52 -5.04
CA HIS A 43 -8.08 -0.15 -5.48
C HIS A 43 -8.98 0.29 -4.32
N GLU A 44 -8.92 -0.40 -3.17
CA GLU A 44 -9.64 0.01 -1.96
C GLU A 44 -9.21 1.41 -1.51
N ILE A 45 -7.90 1.67 -1.49
CA ILE A 45 -7.33 2.94 -1.04
C ILE A 45 -7.73 4.08 -1.98
N GLU A 46 -7.50 3.92 -3.28
CA GLU A 46 -7.78 4.95 -4.29
C GLU A 46 -9.28 5.23 -4.46
N SER A 47 -10.14 4.24 -4.19
CA SER A 47 -11.59 4.44 -4.23
C SER A 47 -12.15 5.17 -3.01
N ARG A 48 -11.47 5.09 -1.85
CA ARG A 48 -11.90 5.76 -0.61
C ARG A 48 -11.23 7.11 -0.37
N TYR A 49 -10.00 7.27 -0.82
CA TYR A 49 -9.15 8.39 -0.47
C TYR A 49 -8.62 9.08 -1.72
N ALA A 50 -8.51 10.41 -1.69
CA ALA A 50 -7.99 11.20 -2.81
C ALA A 50 -6.45 11.18 -2.87
N VAL A 51 -5.85 9.98 -2.87
CA VAL A 51 -4.41 9.73 -2.92
C VAL A 51 -4.10 8.65 -3.95
N ARG A 52 -2.82 8.53 -4.33
CA ARG A 52 -2.33 7.45 -5.19
C ARG A 52 -1.86 6.25 -4.36
N ALA A 53 -2.11 5.04 -4.86
CA ALA A 53 -1.57 3.81 -4.29
C ALA A 53 -0.77 3.03 -5.35
N GLU A 54 0.55 3.16 -5.31
CA GLU A 54 1.45 2.45 -6.22
C GLU A 54 1.66 1.01 -5.73
N VAL A 55 1.55 0.03 -6.64
CA VAL A 55 1.79 -1.38 -6.37
C VAL A 55 3.23 -1.75 -6.74
N LEU A 56 3.98 -2.28 -5.78
CA LEU A 56 5.34 -2.77 -5.99
C LEU A 56 5.49 -4.20 -5.47
N PRO A 57 5.27 -5.22 -6.33
CA PRO A 57 5.49 -6.61 -5.97
C PRO A 57 6.97 -6.86 -5.72
N ALA A 58 7.33 -7.29 -4.51
CA ALA A 58 8.71 -7.62 -4.17
C ALA A 58 8.78 -8.65 -3.04
N ASP A 59 9.75 -9.54 -3.13
CA ASP A 59 10.25 -10.29 -1.99
C ASP A 59 11.49 -9.58 -1.42
N LEU A 60 11.36 -9.01 -0.22
CA LEU A 60 12.42 -8.19 0.37
C LEU A 60 13.59 -8.99 0.95
N VAL A 61 13.50 -10.33 0.93
CA VAL A 61 14.65 -11.19 1.24
C VAL A 61 15.47 -11.57 0.01
N ASP A 62 15.01 -11.24 -1.21
CA ASP A 62 15.76 -11.42 -2.44
C ASP A 62 16.76 -10.25 -2.64
N ARG A 63 17.97 -10.55 -3.15
CA ARG A 63 19.12 -9.61 -3.18
C ARG A 63 19.53 -9.17 -4.57
#